data_AF-A0A512HXS1-F1
#
_entry.id   AF-A0A512HXS1-F1
#
_cell.length_a   1.000
_cell.length_b   1.000
_cell.length_c   1.000
_cell.angle_alpha   90.00
_cell.angle_beta   90.00
_cell.angle_gamma   90.00
#
_symmetry.space_group_name_H-M   'P 1'
#
loop_
_entity.id
_entity.type
_entity.pdbx_description
1 polymer ?
#
loop_
_entity_poly.entity_id
_entity_poly.type
_entity_poly.pdbx_seq_one_letter_code
_entity_poly.pdbx_strand_id
1 'polypeptide(L)'
;MRIHWNGRGATGRFSIAAEPEAYDATPAVSDFFVDRDMLLLSDDVLSLAAFLAFAPYCSGSLTLPRSVSPELAQAITEFQAPAWVRVANVDMEPRRAPQGSGMALVVDDSLTFEPLPNTWGRARNLAVGVLDSASWAGDLVGTDRLLVASNAHLISQIGPASHAYLPLVATAMLFMESYNCSTLVLPDDAVDAAMWDRLAGLVKAAKFALLRESEARAFLAATTS
;
A
#
# COMPACT_ATOMS: atom_id res chain seq x y z
N MET A 1 14.95 -11.65 -1.30
CA MET A 1 15.00 -10.18 -1.23
C MET A 1 15.04 -9.80 0.24
N ARG A 2 15.87 -8.83 0.60
CA ARG A 2 15.82 -8.24 1.95
C ARG A 2 15.32 -6.81 1.87
N ILE A 3 14.23 -6.52 2.57
CA ILE A 3 13.62 -5.20 2.57
C ILE A 3 13.79 -4.59 3.96
N HIS A 4 14.36 -3.39 3.99
CA HIS A 4 14.74 -2.67 5.20
C HIS A 4 13.87 -1.44 5.41
N TRP A 5 13.55 -1.17 6.67
CA TRP A 5 12.97 0.10 7.09
C TRP A 5 14.08 1.03 7.54
N ASN A 6 14.30 2.11 6.78
CA ASN A 6 15.29 3.14 7.12
C ASN A 6 14.70 4.23 8.01
N GLY A 7 13.38 4.22 8.22
CA GLY A 7 12.69 5.22 9.01
C GLY A 7 12.76 6.60 8.40
N ARG A 8 12.77 7.62 9.26
CA ARG A 8 12.83 9.02 8.86
C ARG A 8 14.28 9.44 8.64
N GLY A 9 14.61 9.82 7.41
CA GLY A 9 15.91 10.37 7.05
C GLY A 9 16.07 11.84 7.49
N ALA A 10 17.28 12.38 7.34
CA ALA A 10 17.59 13.77 7.66
C ALA A 10 16.79 14.79 6.82
N THR A 11 16.31 14.38 5.65
CA THR A 11 15.43 15.16 4.77
C THR A 11 13.98 15.20 5.25
N GLY A 12 13.66 14.53 6.36
CA GLY A 12 12.30 14.36 6.85
C GLY A 12 11.48 13.32 6.09
N ARG A 13 12.06 12.68 5.07
CA ARG A 13 11.43 11.64 4.26
C ARG A 13 11.43 10.30 4.98
N PHE A 14 10.35 9.57 4.79
CA PHE A 14 10.27 8.18 5.16
C PHE A 14 10.82 7.30 4.02
N SER A 15 11.61 6.24 4.31
CA SER A 15 12.12 5.34 3.27
C SER A 15 12.20 3.84 3.62
N ILE A 16 12.00 3.00 2.59
CA ILE A 16 12.14 1.55 2.55
C ILE A 16 13.17 1.21 1.48
N ALA A 17 14.19 0.42 1.83
CA ALA A 17 15.21 -0.02 0.87
C ALA A 17 15.08 -1.51 0.57
N ALA A 18 15.31 -1.92 -0.67
CA ALA A 18 15.32 -3.30 -1.12
C ALA A 18 16.73 -3.72 -1.56
N GLU A 19 17.24 -4.79 -0.96
CA GLU A 19 18.52 -5.41 -1.27
C GLU A 19 18.27 -6.79 -1.90
N PRO A 20 18.57 -6.96 -3.20
CA PRO A 20 18.46 -8.25 -3.88
C PRO A 20 19.40 -9.29 -3.25
N GLU A 21 18.90 -10.51 -3.05
CA GLU A 21 19.69 -11.69 -2.72
C GLU A 21 19.85 -12.58 -3.97
N ALA A 22 20.51 -13.74 -3.84
CA ALA A 22 20.98 -14.54 -4.97
C ALA A 22 19.90 -15.00 -5.96
N TYR A 23 18.63 -15.07 -5.55
CA TYR A 23 17.52 -15.53 -6.38
C TYR A 23 16.58 -14.41 -6.81
N ASP A 24 16.83 -13.15 -6.42
CA ASP A 24 15.96 -12.02 -6.72
C ASP A 24 16.32 -11.33 -8.03
N ALA A 25 15.34 -10.62 -8.60
CA ALA A 25 15.65 -9.63 -9.62
C ALA A 25 16.17 -8.34 -8.98
N THR A 26 16.98 -7.59 -9.72
CA THR A 26 17.46 -6.28 -9.27
C THR A 26 16.45 -5.19 -9.63
N PRO A 27 15.88 -4.46 -8.66
CA PRO A 27 15.01 -3.34 -8.95
C PRO A 27 15.81 -2.18 -9.53
N ALA A 28 15.25 -1.48 -10.52
CA ALA A 28 15.89 -0.29 -11.09
C ALA A 28 16.00 0.86 -10.07
N VAL A 29 15.07 0.90 -9.12
CA VAL A 29 15.03 1.83 -7.99
C VAL A 29 14.96 0.99 -6.72
N SER A 30 16.02 1.02 -5.91
CA SER A 30 16.11 0.19 -4.69
C SER A 30 15.51 0.87 -3.46
N ASP A 31 15.24 2.17 -3.52
CA ASP A 31 14.68 2.94 -2.41
C ASP A 31 13.27 3.41 -2.76
N PHE A 32 12.29 3.07 -1.93
CA PHE A 32 10.94 3.62 -1.96
C PHE A 32 10.81 4.65 -0.84
N PHE A 33 10.32 5.84 -1.13
CA PHE A 33 10.19 6.89 -0.12
C PHE A 33 8.91 7.69 -0.25
N VAL A 34 8.50 8.28 0.87
CA VAL A 34 7.31 9.11 0.98
C VAL A 34 7.62 10.33 1.85
N ASP A 35 7.17 11.51 1.44
CA ASP A 35 7.48 12.79 2.09
C ASP A 35 6.59 13.09 3.31
N ARG A 36 6.14 12.05 4.03
CA ARG A 36 5.29 12.18 5.21
C ARG A 36 5.56 11.09 6.25
N ASP A 37 5.59 11.51 7.51
CA ASP A 37 5.68 10.59 8.65
C ASP A 37 4.37 9.81 8.86
N MET A 38 4.50 8.53 9.18
CA MET A 38 3.39 7.69 9.62
C MET A 38 3.24 7.79 11.14
N LEU A 39 2.03 8.12 11.61
CA LEU A 39 1.75 8.29 13.04
C LEU A 39 1.48 6.94 13.72
N LEU A 40 0.70 6.09 13.05
CA LEU A 40 0.33 4.76 13.50
C LEU A 40 0.48 3.81 12.31
N LEU A 41 1.22 2.72 12.54
CA LEU A 41 1.47 1.69 11.54
C LEU A 41 1.70 0.35 12.23
N SER A 42 0.82 -0.62 11.96
CA SER A 42 1.10 -2.01 12.33
C SER A 42 2.25 -2.58 11.50
N ASP A 43 2.98 -3.52 12.09
CA ASP A 43 4.09 -4.21 11.41
C ASP A 43 3.64 -4.93 10.13
N ASP A 44 2.41 -5.47 10.12
CA ASP A 44 1.81 -6.14 8.96
C ASP A 44 1.55 -5.14 7.83
N VAL A 45 0.98 -3.96 8.13
CA VAL A 45 0.77 -2.92 7.12
C VAL A 45 2.09 -2.40 6.58
N LEU A 46 3.07 -2.17 7.46
CA LEU A 46 4.39 -1.76 7.03
C LEU A 46 5.00 -2.77 6.06
N SER A 47 5.00 -4.04 6.46
CA SER A 47 5.62 -5.11 5.70
C SER A 47 4.87 -5.39 4.40
N LEU A 48 3.54 -5.26 4.41
CA LEU A 48 2.71 -5.35 3.21
C LEU A 48 3.03 -4.20 2.23
N ALA A 49 3.08 -2.95 2.70
CA ALA A 49 3.44 -1.82 1.84
C ALA A 49 4.86 -1.97 1.27
N ALA A 50 5.81 -2.38 2.12
CA ALA A 50 7.18 -2.67 1.71
C ALA A 50 7.24 -3.76 0.63
N PHE A 51 6.49 -4.84 0.82
CA PHE A 51 6.36 -5.91 -0.15
C PHE A 51 5.74 -5.41 -1.47
N LEU A 52 4.62 -4.68 -1.42
CA LEU A 52 3.92 -4.18 -2.61
C LEU A 52 4.81 -3.27 -3.47
N ALA A 53 5.65 -2.44 -2.85
CA ALA A 53 6.57 -1.55 -3.57
C ALA A 53 7.61 -2.34 -4.40
N PHE A 54 8.00 -3.53 -3.96
CA PHE A 54 9.07 -4.34 -4.57
C PHE A 54 8.65 -5.74 -5.01
N ALA A 55 7.35 -6.04 -5.00
CA ALA A 55 6.80 -7.37 -5.27
C ALA A 55 7.33 -7.98 -6.58
N PRO A 56 7.44 -7.25 -7.71
CA PRO A 56 7.89 -7.85 -8.97
C PRO A 56 9.32 -8.40 -8.94
N TYR A 57 10.12 -7.98 -7.95
CA TYR A 57 11.54 -8.30 -7.86
C TYR A 57 11.85 -9.38 -6.83
N CYS A 58 10.86 -9.82 -6.07
CA CYS A 58 11.05 -10.77 -4.96
C CYS A 58 10.96 -12.22 -5.42
N SER A 59 11.99 -13.01 -5.14
CA SER A 59 11.98 -14.47 -5.31
C SER A 59 12.90 -15.16 -4.28
N GLY A 60 12.59 -16.41 -3.95
CA GLY A 60 13.32 -17.14 -2.93
C GLY A 60 12.98 -16.69 -1.50
N SER A 61 13.99 -16.50 -0.66
CA SER A 61 13.79 -16.06 0.72
C SER A 61 13.48 -14.57 0.74
N LEU A 62 12.39 -14.18 1.41
CA LEU A 62 11.98 -12.78 1.58
C LEU A 62 12.10 -12.40 3.06
N THR A 63 12.90 -11.38 3.35
CA THR A 63 12.97 -10.76 4.69
C THR A 63 12.28 -9.41 4.64
N LEU A 64 11.25 -9.23 5.45
CA LEU A 64 10.47 -8.00 5.53
C LEU A 64 10.99 -7.08 6.63
N PRO A 65 10.67 -5.77 6.63
CA PRO A 65 11.20 -4.84 7.62
C PRO A 65 10.79 -5.13 9.06
N ARG A 66 9.64 -5.77 9.25
CA ARG A 66 9.11 -6.22 10.54
C ARG A 66 8.62 -7.66 10.40
N SER A 67 8.52 -8.35 11.54
CA SER A 67 7.91 -9.68 11.55
C SER A 67 6.43 -9.59 11.23
N VAL A 68 5.95 -10.53 10.43
CA VAL A 68 4.55 -10.55 9.96
C VAL A 68 3.75 -11.70 10.56
N SER A 69 2.43 -11.55 10.56
CA SER A 69 1.51 -12.63 10.89
C SER A 69 1.63 -13.83 9.93
N PRO A 70 1.28 -15.05 10.37
CA PRO A 70 1.29 -16.24 9.50
C PRO A 70 0.36 -16.09 8.30
N GLU A 71 -0.79 -15.42 8.47
CA GLU A 71 -1.74 -15.18 7.40
C GLU A 71 -1.16 -14.26 6.32
N LEU A 72 -0.48 -13.18 6.71
CA LEU A 72 0.17 -12.30 5.75
C LEU A 72 1.33 -13.00 5.04
N ALA A 73 2.12 -13.80 5.75
CA ALA A 73 3.21 -14.58 5.16
C ALA A 73 2.71 -15.58 4.11
N GLN A 74 1.61 -16.28 4.40
CA GLN A 74 0.96 -17.19 3.46
C GLN A 74 0.42 -16.42 2.24
N ALA A 75 -0.28 -15.31 2.46
CA ALA A 75 -0.87 -14.53 1.38
C ALA A 75 0.19 -13.90 0.45
N ILE A 76 1.35 -13.48 0.98
CA ILE A 76 2.50 -13.04 0.17
C ILE A 76 3.00 -14.17 -0.74
N THR A 77 3.08 -15.40 -0.20
CA THR A 77 3.51 -16.57 -0.97
C THR A 77 2.53 -16.89 -2.09
N GLU A 78 1.22 -16.82 -1.81
CA GLU A 78 0.16 -17.05 -2.79
C GLU A 78 0.11 -15.94 -3.86
N PHE A 79 0.28 -14.68 -3.46
CA PHE A 79 0.34 -13.53 -4.36
C PHE A 79 1.43 -13.68 -5.42
N GLN A 80 2.58 -14.22 -5.02
CA GLN A 80 3.76 -14.38 -5.88
C GLN A 80 3.71 -15.57 -6.82
N ALA A 81 2.74 -16.48 -6.70
CA ALA A 81 2.64 -17.63 -7.57
C ALA A 81 2.64 -17.22 -9.07
N PRO A 82 3.48 -17.82 -9.93
CA PRO A 82 4.21 -19.07 -9.72
C PRO A 82 5.64 -18.90 -9.16
N ALA A 83 6.10 -17.66 -8.91
CA ALA A 83 7.41 -17.45 -8.31
C ALA A 83 7.41 -18.02 -6.88
N TRP A 84 8.45 -18.79 -6.55
CA TRP A 84 8.60 -19.31 -5.21
C TRP A 84 9.12 -18.19 -4.29
N VAL A 85 8.33 -17.83 -3.28
CA VAL A 85 8.72 -16.89 -2.23
C VAL A 85 8.46 -17.53 -0.87
N ARG A 86 9.40 -17.38 0.07
CA ARG A 86 9.28 -17.82 1.46
C ARG A 86 9.60 -16.65 2.38
N VAL A 87 8.61 -16.19 3.14
CA VAL A 87 8.81 -15.15 4.16
C VAL A 87 9.60 -15.71 5.34
N ALA A 88 10.70 -15.05 5.71
CA ALA A 88 11.63 -15.54 6.73
C ALA A 88 11.22 -15.19 8.16
N ASN A 89 10.74 -13.95 8.38
CA ASN A 89 10.42 -13.41 9.70
C ASN A 89 8.91 -13.46 9.98
N VAL A 90 8.42 -14.65 10.34
CA VAL A 90 7.02 -14.87 10.75
C VAL A 90 6.94 -14.92 12.27
N ASP A 91 6.00 -14.18 12.82
CA ASP A 91 5.71 -14.14 14.25
C ASP A 91 4.34 -14.76 14.54
N MET A 92 4.29 -15.66 15.51
CA MET A 92 3.08 -16.41 15.89
C MET A 92 2.26 -15.70 16.97
N GLU A 93 2.72 -14.56 17.48
CA GLU A 93 1.97 -13.78 18.45
C GLU A 93 0.71 -13.15 17.82
N PRO A 94 -0.44 -13.19 18.51
CA PRO A 94 -1.66 -12.54 18.03
C PRO A 94 -1.47 -11.04 17.85
N ARG A 95 -1.74 -10.54 16.64
CA ARG A 95 -1.62 -9.12 16.29
C ARG A 95 -2.97 -8.42 16.33
N ARG A 96 -2.94 -7.13 16.69
CA ARG A 96 -4.15 -6.29 16.68
C ARG A 96 -4.62 -6.08 15.25
N ALA A 97 -5.93 -6.19 15.03
CA ALA A 97 -6.53 -5.76 13.78
C ALA A 97 -6.35 -4.24 13.57
N PRO A 98 -6.17 -3.79 12.32
CA PRO A 98 -6.20 -2.38 11.97
C PRO A 98 -7.47 -1.73 12.51
N GLN A 99 -7.34 -0.48 12.96
CA GLN A 99 -8.48 0.28 13.45
C GLN A 99 -9.05 1.13 12.33
N GLY A 100 -10.38 1.19 12.30
CA GLY A 100 -11.08 2.07 11.38
C GLY A 100 -12.30 1.42 10.76
N SER A 101 -13.08 2.25 10.09
CA SER A 101 -14.21 1.84 9.26
C SER A 101 -14.34 2.72 8.02
N GLY A 102 -13.40 3.64 7.82
CA GLY A 102 -13.34 4.52 6.66
C GLY A 102 -12.79 3.83 5.43
N MET A 103 -12.94 4.48 4.28
CA MET A 103 -12.41 4.05 3.00
C MET A 103 -11.25 4.94 2.56
N ALA A 104 -10.20 4.36 1.98
CA ALA A 104 -9.06 5.07 1.40
C ALA A 104 -9.03 4.85 -0.12
N LEU A 105 -9.42 5.86 -0.90
CA LEU A 105 -9.32 5.86 -2.37
C LEU A 105 -7.89 6.19 -2.79
N VAL A 106 -7.24 5.30 -3.53
CA VAL A 106 -5.93 5.55 -4.13
C VAL A 106 -6.10 6.34 -5.41
N VAL A 107 -5.38 7.44 -5.52
CA VAL A 107 -5.36 8.27 -6.74
C VAL A 107 -3.92 8.47 -7.17
N ASP A 108 -3.71 8.45 -8.48
CA ASP A 108 -2.45 8.78 -9.12
C ASP A 108 -2.15 10.30 -9.05
N ASP A 109 -1.20 10.78 -9.85
CA ASP A 109 -0.79 12.20 -9.87
C ASP A 109 -1.88 13.14 -10.43
N SER A 110 -3.06 12.63 -10.76
CA SER A 110 -4.20 13.45 -11.13
C SER A 110 -4.67 14.26 -9.92
N LEU A 111 -4.47 15.58 -9.96
CA LEU A 111 -5.10 16.51 -9.00
C LEU A 111 -6.63 16.59 -9.18
N THR A 112 -7.14 16.03 -10.28
CA THR A 112 -8.55 16.03 -10.65
C THR A 112 -9.17 14.66 -10.36
N PHE A 113 -9.64 14.50 -9.12
CA PHE A 113 -10.46 13.36 -8.72
C PHE A 113 -11.58 13.81 -7.79
N GLU A 114 -12.66 13.03 -7.76
CA GLU A 114 -13.78 13.27 -6.84
C GLU A 114 -13.60 12.39 -5.59
N PRO A 115 -13.33 12.98 -4.41
CA PRO A 115 -13.20 12.21 -3.19
C PRO A 115 -14.50 11.47 -2.84
N LEU A 116 -14.39 10.38 -2.09
CA LEU A 116 -15.55 9.67 -1.57
C LEU A 116 -16.30 10.58 -0.58
N PRO A 117 -17.64 10.65 -0.63
CA PRO A 117 -18.42 11.55 0.21
C PRO A 117 -18.18 11.25 1.69
N ASN A 118 -18.09 12.31 2.49
CA ASN A 118 -17.96 12.25 3.94
C ASN A 118 -19.25 12.74 4.59
N THR A 119 -19.72 12.00 5.60
CA THR A 119 -20.92 12.36 6.39
C THR A 119 -20.53 12.57 7.83
N TRP A 120 -21.02 13.65 8.44
CA TRP A 120 -20.77 13.94 9.85
C TRP A 120 -21.21 12.78 10.76
N GLY A 121 -20.39 12.45 11.76
CA GLY A 121 -20.66 11.36 12.70
C GLY A 121 -20.45 9.95 12.14
N ARG A 122 -19.96 9.81 10.90
CA ARG A 122 -19.54 8.52 10.31
C ARG A 122 -18.02 8.43 10.19
N ALA A 123 -17.55 7.23 9.87
CA ALA A 123 -16.15 6.99 9.57
C ALA A 123 -15.71 7.85 8.39
N ARG A 124 -14.51 8.41 8.48
CA ARG A 124 -13.98 9.33 7.49
C ARG A 124 -13.44 8.56 6.29
N ASN A 125 -13.90 8.93 5.11
CA ASN A 125 -13.32 8.52 3.84
C ASN A 125 -12.20 9.49 3.47
N LEU A 126 -11.12 8.95 2.92
CA LEU A 126 -9.94 9.68 2.52
C LEU A 126 -9.61 9.31 1.08
N ALA A 127 -9.18 10.28 0.29
CA ALA A 127 -8.48 10.01 -0.95
C ALA A 127 -6.99 10.29 -0.77
N VAL A 128 -6.16 9.30 -1.08
CA VAL A 128 -4.70 9.40 -1.03
C VAL A 128 -4.20 9.62 -2.45
N GLY A 129 -3.89 10.88 -2.77
CA GLY A 129 -3.25 11.26 -4.02
C GLY A 129 -1.74 11.13 -3.89
N VAL A 130 -1.15 10.30 -4.74
CA VAL A 130 0.30 10.09 -4.75
C VAL A 130 0.89 11.01 -5.82
N LEU A 131 1.66 12.01 -5.39
CA LEU A 131 2.27 13.00 -6.29
C LEU A 131 3.67 12.56 -6.69
N ASP A 132 4.08 12.85 -7.93
CA ASP A 132 5.44 12.54 -8.39
C ASP A 132 6.48 13.40 -7.64
N SER A 133 7.36 12.73 -6.89
CA SER A 133 8.48 13.34 -6.18
C SER A 133 9.49 14.10 -7.05
N ALA A 134 9.48 13.90 -8.38
CA ALA A 134 10.28 14.69 -9.30
C ALA A 134 9.76 16.13 -9.46
N SER A 135 8.45 16.32 -9.27
CA SER A 135 7.76 17.61 -9.44
C SER A 135 7.28 18.22 -8.12
N TRP A 136 7.07 17.40 -7.09
CA TRP A 136 6.49 17.79 -5.82
C TRP A 136 7.37 17.35 -4.63
N ALA A 137 7.25 18.07 -3.52
CA ALA A 137 7.90 17.71 -2.26
C ALA A 137 6.97 18.02 -1.08
N GLY A 138 7.02 17.18 -0.05
CA GLY A 138 6.15 17.29 1.12
C GLY A 138 4.78 16.64 0.95
N ASP A 139 3.83 17.09 1.76
CA ASP A 139 2.46 16.60 1.78
C ASP A 139 1.45 17.73 2.03
N LEU A 140 0.21 17.53 1.57
CA LEU A 140 -0.92 18.42 1.81
C LEU A 140 -2.09 17.59 2.35
N VAL A 141 -2.59 17.96 3.53
CA VAL A 141 -3.72 17.29 4.17
C VAL A 141 -4.95 18.20 4.12
N GLY A 142 -6.01 17.70 3.49
CA GLY A 142 -7.35 18.28 3.52
C GLY A 142 -8.30 17.51 4.44
N THR A 143 -9.59 17.85 4.38
CA THR A 143 -10.66 17.21 5.16
C THR A 143 -11.04 15.82 4.61
N ASP A 144 -10.73 15.54 3.37
CA ASP A 144 -11.10 14.31 2.66
C ASP A 144 -9.98 13.82 1.74
N ARG A 145 -8.81 14.48 1.80
CA ARG A 145 -7.69 14.24 0.90
C ARG A 145 -6.37 14.25 1.64
N LEU A 146 -5.46 13.38 1.24
CA LEU A 146 -4.05 13.42 1.55
C LEU A 146 -3.31 13.40 0.22
N LEU A 147 -2.61 14.48 -0.13
CA LEU A 147 -1.69 14.49 -1.25
C LEU A 147 -0.28 14.33 -0.69
N VAL A 148 0.49 13.39 -1.20
CA VAL A 148 1.82 13.10 -0.67
C VAL A 148 2.81 12.82 -1.80
N ALA A 149 3.96 13.50 -1.77
CA ALA A 149 5.03 13.25 -2.71
C ALA A 149 5.69 11.90 -2.41
N SER A 150 5.87 11.08 -3.45
CA SER A 150 6.49 9.76 -3.37
C SER A 150 7.15 9.42 -4.71
N ASN A 151 8.17 8.57 -4.68
CA ASN A 151 8.74 8.01 -5.90
C ASN A 151 8.00 6.77 -6.41
N ALA A 152 6.83 6.45 -5.85
CA ALA A 152 5.96 5.38 -6.32
C ALA A 152 5.72 5.42 -7.84
N HIS A 153 5.54 6.61 -8.42
CA HIS A 153 5.37 6.80 -9.86
C HIS A 153 6.59 6.33 -10.66
N LEU A 154 7.79 6.64 -10.19
CA LEU A 154 9.02 6.21 -10.85
C LEU A 154 9.14 4.67 -10.83
N ILE A 155 8.83 4.04 -9.68
CA ILE A 155 8.85 2.58 -9.55
C ILE A 155 7.77 1.94 -10.42
N SER A 156 6.58 2.54 -10.48
CA SER A 156 5.45 2.13 -11.30
C SER A 156 5.78 2.12 -12.80
N GLN A 157 6.44 3.17 -13.29
CA GLN A 157 6.73 3.35 -14.71
C GLN A 157 7.89 2.48 -15.21
N ILE A 158 8.92 2.26 -14.36
CA ILE A 158 10.10 1.48 -14.74
C ILE A 158 9.88 -0.02 -14.51
N GLY A 159 8.99 -0.39 -13.59
CA GLY A 159 8.69 -1.78 -13.26
C GLY A 159 7.83 -2.51 -14.30
N PRO A 160 7.56 -3.80 -14.09
CA PRO A 160 6.67 -4.58 -14.94
C PRO A 160 5.26 -4.00 -14.96
N ALA A 161 4.68 -3.82 -16.15
CA ALA A 161 3.37 -3.19 -16.33
C ALA A 161 2.24 -3.86 -15.52
N SER A 162 2.32 -5.19 -15.33
CA SER A 162 1.34 -5.95 -14.53
C SER A 162 1.31 -5.56 -13.05
N HIS A 163 2.34 -4.88 -12.55
CA HIS A 163 2.47 -4.47 -11.14
C HIS A 163 2.59 -2.94 -11.00
N ALA A 164 2.35 -2.18 -12.08
CA ALA A 164 2.55 -0.74 -12.10
C ALA A 164 1.77 -0.03 -10.98
N TYR A 165 0.59 -0.50 -10.60
CA TYR A 165 -0.22 0.16 -9.57
C TYR A 165 0.22 -0.15 -8.13
N LEU A 166 1.02 -1.21 -7.90
CA LEU A 166 1.33 -1.66 -6.54
C LEU A 166 2.12 -0.66 -5.70
N PRO A 167 3.10 0.12 -6.22
CA PRO A 167 3.75 1.17 -5.46
C PRO A 167 2.81 2.29 -5.00
N LEU A 168 1.75 2.58 -5.77
CA LEU A 168 0.72 3.55 -5.38
C LEU A 168 -0.12 2.98 -4.23
N VAL A 169 -0.51 1.71 -4.33
CA VAL A 169 -1.19 1.00 -3.24
C VAL A 169 -0.32 0.96 -1.99
N ALA A 170 0.97 0.65 -2.12
CA ALA A 170 1.93 0.67 -1.02
C ALA A 170 1.91 2.02 -0.29
N THR A 171 1.96 3.12 -1.04
CA THR A 171 1.89 4.49 -0.49
C THR A 171 0.59 4.70 0.29
N ALA A 172 -0.56 4.29 -0.26
CA ALA A 172 -1.84 4.46 0.42
C ALA A 172 -1.95 3.62 1.70
N MET A 173 -1.52 2.35 1.65
CA MET A 173 -1.53 1.42 2.78
C MET A 173 -0.82 2.01 4.00
N LEU A 174 0.31 2.70 3.80
CA LEU A 174 1.08 3.34 4.87
C LEU A 174 0.26 4.38 5.67
N PHE A 175 -0.75 4.99 5.07
CA PHE A 175 -1.57 6.02 5.72
C PHE A 175 -2.91 5.51 6.23
N MET A 176 -3.38 4.33 5.79
CA MET A 176 -4.74 3.87 6.11
C MET A 176 -5.04 3.85 7.60
N GLU A 177 -4.16 3.26 8.43
CA GLU A 177 -4.38 3.21 9.88
C GLU A 177 -4.33 4.59 10.53
N SER A 178 -3.42 5.46 10.09
CA SER A 178 -3.28 6.82 10.62
C SER A 178 -4.54 7.67 10.38
N TYR A 179 -5.37 7.31 9.38
CA TYR A 179 -6.63 7.97 9.06
C TYR A 179 -7.88 7.14 9.38
N ASN A 180 -7.74 6.05 10.14
CA ASN A 180 -8.84 5.14 10.50
C ASN A 180 -9.61 4.57 9.29
N CYS A 181 -8.90 4.31 8.20
CA CYS A 181 -9.43 3.63 7.03
C CYS A 181 -9.15 2.12 7.15
N SER A 182 -10.17 1.29 6.99
CA SER A 182 -10.06 -0.18 6.98
C SER A 182 -10.32 -0.79 5.60
N THR A 183 -10.73 0.03 4.65
CA THR A 183 -11.08 -0.41 3.29
C THR A 183 -10.25 0.36 2.29
N LEU A 184 -9.46 -0.33 1.49
CA LEU A 184 -8.73 0.22 0.36
C LEU A 184 -9.66 0.26 -0.84
N VAL A 185 -9.68 1.38 -1.55
CA VAL A 185 -10.48 1.57 -2.76
C VAL A 185 -9.55 1.93 -3.90
N LEU A 186 -9.69 1.20 -5.01
CA LEU A 186 -8.91 1.44 -6.23
C LEU A 186 -9.83 1.86 -7.38
N PRO A 187 -9.34 2.67 -8.33
CA PRO A 187 -10.04 2.88 -9.60
C PRO A 187 -10.41 1.56 -10.27
N ASP A 188 -11.54 1.53 -10.97
CA ASP A 188 -12.10 0.29 -11.55
C ASP A 188 -11.15 -0.40 -12.56
N ASP A 189 -10.26 0.39 -13.18
CA ASP A 189 -9.28 0.00 -14.19
C ASP A 189 -7.83 -0.06 -13.67
N ALA A 190 -7.62 0.14 -12.37
CA ALA A 190 -6.28 0.20 -11.77
C ALA A 190 -5.47 -1.10 -11.94
N VAL A 191 -6.13 -2.25 -11.87
CA VAL A 191 -5.53 -3.57 -12.06
C VAL A 191 -6.47 -4.51 -12.82
N ASP A 192 -5.90 -5.49 -13.52
CA ASP A 192 -6.70 -6.54 -14.17
C ASP A 192 -7.37 -7.48 -13.14
N ALA A 193 -8.30 -8.31 -13.60
CA ALA A 193 -9.05 -9.21 -12.73
C ALA A 193 -8.17 -10.24 -12.00
N ALA A 194 -7.10 -10.73 -12.63
CA ALA A 194 -6.23 -11.74 -12.02
C ALA A 194 -5.38 -11.13 -10.90
N MET A 195 -4.86 -9.91 -11.12
CA MET A 195 -4.16 -9.14 -10.11
C MET A 195 -5.10 -8.68 -8.99
N TRP A 196 -6.34 -8.32 -9.33
CA TRP A 196 -7.37 -7.97 -8.35
C TRP A 196 -7.58 -9.07 -7.31
N ASP A 197 -7.80 -10.31 -7.75
CA ASP A 197 -8.06 -11.43 -6.84
C ASP A 197 -6.87 -11.71 -5.91
N ARG A 198 -5.65 -11.62 -6.45
CA ARG A 198 -4.41 -11.78 -5.67
C ARG A 198 -4.27 -10.66 -4.64
N LEU A 199 -4.46 -9.42 -5.07
CA LEU A 199 -4.37 -8.25 -4.20
C LEU A 199 -5.45 -8.28 -3.12
N ALA A 200 -6.67 -8.70 -3.44
CA ALA A 200 -7.76 -8.86 -2.48
C ALA A 200 -7.41 -9.88 -1.39
N GLY A 201 -6.84 -11.03 -1.76
CA GLY A 201 -6.34 -12.04 -0.82
C GLY A 201 -5.26 -11.49 0.11
N LEU A 202 -4.30 -10.77 -0.47
CA LEU A 202 -3.18 -10.15 0.25
C LEU A 202 -3.64 -9.06 1.24
N VAL A 203 -4.48 -8.12 0.79
CA VAL A 203 -5.03 -7.03 1.61
C VAL A 203 -5.92 -7.58 2.73
N LYS A 204 -6.70 -8.63 2.46
CA LYS A 204 -7.51 -9.33 3.45
C LYS A 204 -6.67 -10.01 4.54
N ALA A 205 -5.50 -10.56 4.18
CA ALA A 205 -4.60 -11.15 5.17
C ALA A 205 -4.08 -10.12 6.18
N ALA A 206 -3.83 -8.89 5.72
CA ALA A 206 -3.56 -7.73 6.58
C ALA A 206 -4.81 -7.15 7.28
N LYS A 207 -5.96 -7.84 7.18
CA LYS A 207 -7.25 -7.49 7.80
C LYS A 207 -7.88 -6.18 7.27
N PHE A 208 -7.58 -5.81 6.03
CA PHE A 208 -8.27 -4.74 5.30
C PHE A 208 -9.25 -5.30 4.28
N ALA A 209 -10.25 -4.51 3.90
CA ALA A 209 -11.08 -4.80 2.74
C ALA A 209 -10.51 -4.13 1.48
N LEU A 210 -10.79 -4.69 0.31
CA LEU A 210 -10.50 -4.10 -0.99
C LEU A 210 -11.82 -3.96 -1.76
N LEU A 211 -12.11 -2.77 -2.26
CA LEU A 211 -13.30 -2.48 -3.08
C LEU A 211 -12.91 -1.73 -4.34
N ARG A 212 -13.66 -1.97 -5.42
CA ARG A 212 -13.57 -1.12 -6.60
C ARG A 212 -14.24 0.23 -6.33
N GLU A 213 -13.84 1.28 -7.05
CA GLU A 213 -14.41 2.61 -6.87
C GLU A 213 -15.93 2.61 -7.08
N SER A 214 -16.42 1.95 -8.13
CA SER A 214 -17.86 1.82 -8.40
C SER A 214 -18.62 1.12 -7.25
N GLU A 215 -18.04 0.07 -6.67
CA GLU A 215 -18.59 -0.66 -5.52
C GLU A 215 -18.62 0.20 -4.25
N ALA A 216 -17.54 0.93 -3.99
CA ALA A 216 -17.45 1.84 -2.85
C ALA A 216 -18.50 2.96 -2.94
N ARG A 217 -18.68 3.55 -4.12
CA ARG A 217 -19.70 4.59 -4.36
C ARG A 217 -21.12 4.03 -4.19
N ALA A 218 -21.40 2.84 -4.72
CA ALA A 218 -22.68 2.17 -4.54
C ALA A 218 -22.98 1.87 -3.06
N PHE A 219 -21.98 1.40 -2.32
CA PHE A 219 -22.09 1.16 -0.88
C PHE A 219 -22.43 2.45 -0.12
N LEU A 220 -21.72 3.54 -0.39
CA LEU A 220 -21.96 4.82 0.28
C LEU A 220 -23.36 5.36 -0.03
N ALA A 221 -23.80 5.30 -1.30
CA ALA A 221 -25.14 5.74 -1.70
C ALA A 221 -26.25 4.98 -0.96
N ALA A 222 -26.10 3.66 -0.79
CA ALA A 222 -27.06 2.82 -0.06
C ALA A 222 -27.13 3.12 1.44
N THR A 223 -26.05 3.65 2.03
CA THR A 223 -26.04 4.01 3.46
C THR A 223 -26.57 5.42 3.74
N THR A 224 -26.73 6.26 2.72
CA THR A 224 -27.22 7.65 2.87
C THR A 224 -28.73 7.80 2.68
N SER A 225 -29.41 6.78 2.14
CA SER A 225 -30.88 6.68 2.07
C SER A 225 -31.48 6.17 3.38
#